data_AF-A0A850L2B8-F1
#
_entry.id   AF-A0A850L2B8-F1
#
_cell.length_a   1.000
_cell.length_b   1.000
_cell.length_c   1.000
_cell.angle_alpha   90.00
_cell.angle_beta   90.00
_cell.angle_gamma   90.00
#
_symmetry.space_group_name_H-M   'P 1'
#
loop_
_entity.id
_entity.type
_entity.pdbx_description
1 polymer ?
#
loop_
_entity_poly.entity_id
_entity_poly.type
_entity_poly.pdbx_seq_one_letter_code
_entity_poly.pdbx_strand_id
1 'polypeptide(L)'
;MPNSVKTVFVINLMLIFVLLGFGYQFYNQQVNPVVTSYITMLIIASLVVCQLLLVFKWQGLWRFVRILLYILAIVAGLMFLSSLAQFFTLVGFLQSLVALVMMLYFIGVRGFLNSKSFLEYLKQA
;
A
#
# COMPACT_ATOMS: atom_id res chain seq x y z
N MET A 1 11.47 15.03 -10.79
CA MET A 1 10.96 14.44 -9.52
C MET A 1 12.00 14.63 -8.43
N PRO A 2 11.64 15.20 -7.28
CA PRO A 2 12.48 15.21 -6.07
C PRO A 2 12.90 13.80 -5.65
N ASN A 3 14.05 13.66 -5.01
CA ASN A 3 14.57 12.35 -4.58
C ASN A 3 13.59 11.59 -3.68
N SER A 4 12.91 12.29 -2.77
CA SER A 4 11.89 11.71 -1.89
C SER A 4 10.68 11.15 -2.66
N VAL A 5 10.23 11.84 -3.70
CA VAL A 5 9.15 11.37 -4.59
C VAL A 5 9.60 10.13 -5.37
N LYS A 6 10.84 10.12 -5.89
CA LYS A 6 11.39 8.94 -6.58
C LYS A 6 11.46 7.72 -5.66
N THR A 7 11.89 7.90 -4.41
CA THR A 7 11.94 6.80 -3.43
C THR A 7 10.56 6.19 -3.19
N VAL A 8 9.55 7.02 -2.94
CA VAL A 8 8.17 6.52 -2.75
C VAL A 8 7.64 5.83 -4.00
N PHE A 9 7.91 6.40 -5.19
CA PHE A 9 7.56 5.80 -6.46
C PHE A 9 8.18 4.40 -6.64
N VAL A 10 9.47 4.24 -6.33
CA VAL A 10 10.16 2.96 -6.46
C VAL A 10 9.63 1.93 -5.46
N ILE A 11 9.38 2.33 -4.20
CA ILE A 11 8.85 1.41 -3.18
C ILE A 11 7.43 0.95 -3.55
N ASN A 12 6.56 1.87 -3.99
CA ASN A 12 5.22 1.53 -4.46
C ASN A 12 5.29 0.52 -5.63
N LEU A 13 6.21 0.73 -6.56
CA LEU A 13 6.37 -0.13 -7.74
C LEU A 13 6.84 -1.54 -7.33
N MET A 14 7.82 -1.64 -6.43
CA MET A 14 8.25 -2.94 -5.87
C MET A 14 7.11 -3.65 -5.15
N LEU A 15 6.34 -2.93 -4.32
CA LEU A 15 5.18 -3.48 -3.62
C LEU A 15 4.13 -4.01 -4.61
N ILE A 16 3.83 -3.28 -5.68
CA ILE A 16 2.89 -3.74 -6.71
C ILE A 16 3.37 -5.06 -7.33
N PHE A 17 4.65 -5.17 -7.71
CA PHE A 17 5.18 -6.40 -8.29
C PHE A 17 5.09 -7.59 -7.34
N VAL A 18 5.44 -7.38 -6.07
CA VAL A 18 5.36 -8.42 -5.03
C VAL A 18 3.90 -8.85 -4.82
N LEU A 19 2.99 -7.89 -4.69
CA LEU A 19 1.56 -8.15 -4.49
C LEU A 19 0.90 -8.80 -5.71
N LEU A 20 1.31 -8.46 -6.93
CA LEU A 20 0.86 -9.14 -8.15
C LEU A 20 1.32 -10.60 -8.18
N GLY A 21 2.55 -10.88 -7.74
CA GLY A 21 3.04 -12.25 -7.58
C GLY A 21 2.20 -13.07 -6.61
N PHE A 22 1.86 -12.50 -5.45
CA PHE A 22 0.95 -13.13 -4.49
C PHE A 22 -0.48 -13.26 -5.04
N GLY A 23 -0.99 -12.25 -5.73
CA GLY A 23 -2.31 -12.29 -6.37
C GLY A 23 -2.42 -13.40 -7.42
N TYR A 24 -1.38 -13.60 -8.23
CA TYR A 24 -1.31 -14.69 -9.21
C TYR A 24 -1.30 -16.07 -8.56
N GLN A 25 -0.55 -16.25 -7.46
CA GLN A 25 -0.57 -17.49 -6.70
C GLN A 25 -1.95 -17.77 -6.09
N PHE A 26 -2.63 -16.75 -5.56
CA PHE A 26 -3.99 -16.92 -5.02
C PHE A 26 -5.01 -17.30 -6.09
N TYR A 27 -4.90 -16.71 -7.29
CA TYR A 27 -5.77 -17.06 -8.42
C TYR A 27 -5.57 -18.53 -8.86
N ASN A 28 -4.33 -18.97 -8.99
CA ASN A 28 -4.03 -20.32 -9.47
C ASN A 28 -4.29 -21.42 -8.45
N GLN A 29 -4.09 -21.15 -7.16
CA GLN A 29 -4.17 -22.20 -6.15
C GLN A 29 -5.57 -22.38 -5.56
N GLN A 30 -6.52 -21.44 -5.74
CA GLN A 30 -7.80 -21.40 -4.99
C GLN A 30 -7.64 -21.54 -3.44
N VAL A 31 -6.42 -21.39 -2.93
CA VAL A 31 -6.00 -21.81 -1.58
C VAL A 31 -6.40 -20.79 -0.49
N ASN A 32 -6.82 -19.57 -0.87
CA ASN A 32 -7.08 -18.51 0.11
C ASN A 32 -8.54 -18.04 0.10
N PRO A 33 -9.09 -17.64 1.26
CA PRO A 33 -10.46 -17.16 1.36
C PRO A 33 -10.61 -15.90 0.49
N VAL A 34 -11.75 -15.85 -0.19
CA VAL A 34 -12.17 -14.78 -1.11
C VAL A 34 -11.87 -13.37 -0.58
N VAL A 35 -11.97 -13.16 0.74
CA VAL A 35 -11.70 -11.87 1.39
C VAL A 35 -10.24 -11.41 1.25
N THR A 36 -9.27 -12.31 1.40
CA THR A 36 -7.84 -11.95 1.35
C THR A 36 -7.38 -11.58 -0.05
N SER A 37 -7.93 -12.23 -1.08
CA SER A 37 -7.65 -11.88 -2.48
C SER A 37 -8.26 -10.52 -2.85
N TYR A 38 -9.49 -10.23 -2.41
CA TYR A 38 -10.09 -8.90 -2.62
C TYR A 38 -9.29 -7.79 -1.92
N ILE A 39 -8.86 -8.00 -0.68
CA ILE A 39 -8.01 -7.03 0.05
C ILE A 39 -6.71 -6.79 -0.71
N THR A 40 -6.06 -7.85 -1.18
CA THR A 40 -4.80 -7.75 -1.93
C THR A 40 -4.99 -6.95 -3.23
N MET A 41 -6.06 -7.22 -3.98
CA MET A 41 -6.39 -6.46 -5.19
C MET A 41 -6.71 -4.99 -4.91
N LEU A 42 -7.39 -4.71 -3.80
CA LEU A 42 -7.70 -3.34 -3.37
C LEU A 42 -6.42 -2.56 -3.02
N ILE A 43 -5.46 -3.20 -2.34
CA ILE A 43 -4.14 -2.62 -2.07
C ILE A 43 -3.42 -2.31 -3.39
N ILE A 44 -3.39 -3.25 -4.34
CA ILE A 44 -2.75 -3.05 -5.65
C ILE A 44 -3.39 -1.86 -6.38
N ALA A 45 -4.72 -1.84 -6.51
CA ALA A 45 -5.43 -0.75 -7.18
C ALA A 45 -5.13 0.60 -6.53
N SER A 46 -5.05 0.63 -5.20
CA SER A 46 -4.75 1.86 -4.45
C SER A 46 -3.32 2.35 -4.66
N LEU A 47 -2.35 1.43 -4.71
CA LEU A 47 -0.96 1.74 -5.01
C LEU A 47 -0.82 2.25 -6.45
N VAL A 48 -1.55 1.68 -7.41
CA VAL A 48 -1.58 2.17 -8.81
C VAL A 48 -2.13 3.59 -8.88
N VAL A 49 -3.24 3.89 -8.19
CA VAL A 49 -3.80 5.25 -8.14
C VAL A 49 -2.82 6.22 -7.49
N CYS A 50 -2.12 5.79 -6.43
CA CYS A 50 -1.04 6.59 -5.83
C CYS A 50 0.07 6.86 -6.85
N GLN A 51 0.47 5.87 -7.65
CA GLN A 51 1.49 6.02 -8.68
C GLN A 51 1.06 7.00 -9.79
N LEU A 52 -0.19 6.91 -10.24
CA LEU A 52 -0.76 7.84 -11.22
C LEU A 52 -0.74 9.27 -10.68
N LEU A 53 -1.06 9.47 -9.40
CA LEU A 53 -0.96 10.79 -8.78
C LEU A 53 0.49 11.31 -8.75
N LEU A 54 1.48 10.46 -8.47
CA LEU A 54 2.89 10.87 -8.48
C LEU A 54 3.38 11.25 -9.89
N VAL A 55 2.93 10.54 -10.93
CA VAL A 55 3.36 10.76 -12.32
C VAL A 55 2.64 11.95 -12.95
N PHE A 56 1.32 11.97 -12.88
CA PHE A 56 0.48 12.98 -13.54
C PHE A 56 0.25 14.23 -12.68
N LYS A 57 0.75 14.24 -11.43
CA LYS A 57 0.61 15.35 -10.47
C LYS A 57 -0.83 15.84 -10.31
N TRP A 58 -1.81 14.93 -10.43
CA TRP A 58 -3.21 15.30 -10.54
C TRP A 58 -3.78 15.74 -9.19
N GLN A 59 -3.95 17.06 -9.02
CA GLN A 59 -4.37 17.66 -7.75
C GLN A 59 -5.75 17.19 -7.27
N GLY A 60 -6.67 16.89 -8.20
CA GLY A 60 -8.01 16.39 -7.87
C GLY A 60 -7.99 15.04 -7.14
N LEU A 61 -7.04 14.17 -7.49
CA LEU A 61 -6.87 12.85 -6.86
C LEU A 61 -6.14 12.91 -5.52
N TRP A 62 -5.53 14.04 -5.15
CA TRP A 62 -4.71 14.13 -3.93
C TRP A 62 -5.51 13.87 -2.66
N ARG A 63 -6.71 14.47 -2.54
CA ARG A 63 -7.59 14.20 -1.39
C ARG A 63 -8.06 12.75 -1.37
N PHE A 64 -8.36 12.19 -2.55
CA PHE A 64 -8.80 10.80 -2.69
C PHE A 64 -7.71 9.82 -2.25
N VAL A 65 -6.48 9.96 -2.76
CA VAL A 65 -5.33 9.11 -2.40
C VAL A 65 -5.05 9.16 -0.90
N ARG A 66 -5.20 10.33 -0.26
CA ARG A 66 -5.01 10.45 1.19
C ARG A 66 -6.05 9.67 2.01
N ILE A 67 -7.31 9.70 1.58
CA ILE A 67 -8.38 8.92 2.23
C ILE A 67 -8.12 7.44 1.99
N LEU A 68 -7.77 7.08 0.76
CA LEU A 68 -7.49 5.70 0.37
C LEU A 68 -6.35 5.09 1.18
N LEU A 69 -5.23 5.80 1.35
CA LEU A 69 -4.11 5.37 2.19
C LEU A 69 -4.51 5.17 3.66
N TYR A 70 -5.46 5.96 4.17
CA TYR A 70 -5.97 5.80 5.53
C TYR A 70 -6.80 4.51 5.66
N ILE A 71 -7.68 4.25 4.69
CA ILE A 71 -8.45 3.01 4.61
C ILE A 71 -7.49 1.80 4.52
N LEU A 72 -6.46 1.88 3.68
CA LEU A 72 -5.45 0.82 3.56
C LEU A 72 -4.67 0.59 4.86
N ALA A 73 -4.32 1.64 5.59
CA ALA A 73 -3.66 1.50 6.89
C ALA A 73 -4.56 0.75 7.89
N ILE A 74 -5.87 1.04 7.90
CA ILE A 74 -6.84 0.31 8.74
C ILE A 74 -6.93 -1.15 8.30
N VAL A 75 -7.02 -1.41 6.99
CA VAL A 75 -7.09 -2.77 6.44
C VAL A 75 -5.82 -3.57 6.79
N ALA A 76 -4.63 -2.96 6.68
CA ALA A 76 -3.38 -3.58 7.10
C ALA A 76 -3.35 -3.86 8.61
N GLY A 77 -3.91 -2.95 9.43
CA GLY A 77 -4.10 -3.16 10.87
C GLY A 77 -5.05 -4.33 11.20
N LEU A 78 -6.13 -4.50 10.43
CA LEU A 78 -7.03 -5.65 10.56
C LEU A 78 -6.32 -6.95 10.15
N MET A 79 -5.51 -6.94 9.09
CA MET A 79 -4.68 -8.09 8.71
C MET A 79 -3.68 -8.45 9.81
N PHE A 80 -3.07 -7.44 10.46
CA PHE A 80 -2.20 -7.65 11.60
C PHE A 80 -2.95 -8.35 12.74
N LEU A 81 -4.11 -7.82 13.15
CA LEU A 81 -4.94 -8.43 14.19
C LEU A 81 -5.36 -9.87 13.85
N SER A 82 -5.73 -10.13 12.59
CA SER A 82 -6.07 -11.48 12.14
C SER A 82 -4.87 -12.45 12.19
N SER A 83 -3.68 -11.98 11.84
CA SER A 83 -2.46 -12.78 11.88
C SER A 83 -1.98 -13.12 13.30
N LEU A 84 -2.37 -12.35 14.32
CA LEU A 84 -2.01 -12.62 15.71
C LEU A 84 -2.53 -13.97 16.21
N ALA A 85 -3.63 -14.48 15.65
CA ALA A 85 -4.15 -15.81 15.98
C ALA A 85 -3.15 -16.94 15.66
N GLN A 86 -2.25 -16.73 14.68
CA GLN A 86 -1.23 -17.69 14.27
C GLN A 86 0.19 -17.21 14.64
N PHE A 87 0.31 -16.23 15.54
CA PHE A 87 1.58 -15.56 15.85
C PHE A 87 2.71 -16.50 16.25
N PHE A 88 2.40 -17.57 17.00
CA PHE A 88 3.40 -18.55 17.45
C PHE A 88 3.92 -19.48 16.35
N THR A 89 3.34 -19.42 15.14
CA THR A 89 3.89 -20.12 13.97
C THR A 89 4.83 -19.20 13.21
N LEU A 90 5.90 -19.75 12.61
CA LEU A 90 6.85 -18.96 11.80
C LEU A 90 6.14 -18.18 10.68
N VAL A 91 5.15 -18.82 10.05
CA VAL A 91 4.36 -18.23 8.96
C VAL A 91 3.50 -17.08 9.47
N GLY A 92 2.76 -17.28 10.56
CA GLY A 92 1.92 -16.23 11.15
C GLY A 92 2.74 -15.06 11.71
N PHE A 93 3.91 -15.33 12.31
CA PHE A 93 4.84 -14.29 12.74
C PHE A 93 5.29 -13.42 11.56
N LEU A 94 5.76 -14.02 10.45
CA LEU A 94 6.17 -13.29 9.26
C LEU A 94 5.02 -12.48 8.66
N GLN A 95 3.82 -13.05 8.58
CA GLN A 95 2.63 -12.33 8.10
C GLN A 95 2.30 -11.11 8.97
N SER A 96 2.39 -11.25 10.30
CA SER A 96 2.16 -10.13 11.23
C SER A 96 3.18 -9.01 11.04
N LEU A 97 4.45 -9.35 10.87
CA LEU A 97 5.51 -8.36 10.65
C LEU A 97 5.31 -7.62 9.33
N VAL A 98 4.96 -8.35 8.27
CA VAL A 98 4.64 -7.77 6.96
C VAL A 98 3.43 -6.83 7.04
N ALA A 99 2.35 -7.23 7.72
CA ALA A 99 1.17 -6.39 7.92
C ALA A 99 1.50 -5.10 8.70
N LEU A 100 2.33 -5.21 9.73
CA LEU A 100 2.81 -4.07 10.51
C LEU A 100 3.64 -3.11 9.66
N VAL A 101 4.59 -3.62 8.88
CA VAL A 101 5.43 -2.82 7.98
C VAL A 101 4.57 -2.12 6.93
N MET A 102 3.60 -2.82 6.33
CA MET A 102 2.66 -2.21 5.37
C MET A 102 1.82 -1.10 6.01
N MET A 103 1.32 -1.31 7.23
CA MET A 103 0.56 -0.30 7.96
C MET A 103 1.39 0.97 8.19
N LEU A 104 2.62 0.82 8.72
CA LEU A 104 3.54 1.94 8.93
C LEU A 104 3.90 2.64 7.61
N TYR A 105 4.07 1.87 6.53
CA TYR A 105 4.33 2.40 5.20
C TYR A 105 3.18 3.29 4.70
N PHE A 106 1.92 2.83 4.75
CA PHE A 106 0.79 3.62 4.29
C PHE A 106 0.59 4.92 5.11
N ILE A 107 0.81 4.84 6.42
CA ILE A 107 0.80 6.03 7.30
C ILE A 107 1.94 6.99 6.91
N GLY A 108 3.14 6.46 6.67
CA GLY A 108 4.31 7.23 6.24
C GLY A 108 4.09 7.92 4.90
N VAL A 109 3.56 7.21 3.89
CA VAL A 109 3.24 7.76 2.56
C VAL A 109 2.19 8.85 2.68
N ARG A 110 1.15 8.66 3.51
CA ARG A 110 0.16 9.72 3.79
C ARG A 110 0.82 10.96 4.38
N GLY A 111 1.73 10.80 5.33
CA GLY A 111 2.50 11.90 5.91
C GLY A 111 3.38 12.60 4.86
N PHE A 112 4.05 11.83 4.00
CA PHE A 112 4.86 12.33 2.90
C PHE A 112 4.04 13.17 1.91
N LEU A 113 2.84 12.71 1.52
CA LEU A 113 1.91 13.43 0.66
C LEU A 113 1.40 14.76 1.26
N ASN A 114 1.61 14.98 2.56
CA ASN A 114 1.28 16.23 3.26
C ASN A 114 2.53 17.09 3.55
N SER A 115 3.72 16.63 3.16
CA SER A 115 4.95 17.39 3.33
C SER A 115 4.98 18.61 2.40
N LYS A 116 5.59 19.71 2.87
CA LYS A 116 5.79 20.92 2.04
C LYS A 116 6.48 20.59 0.72
N SER A 117 7.49 19.71 0.76
CA SER A 117 8.24 19.26 -0.43
C SER A 117 7.35 18.61 -1.49
N PHE A 118 6.38 17.79 -1.07
CA PHE A 118 5.46 17.13 -1.99
C PHE A 118 4.42 18.10 -2.55
N LEU A 119 3.88 18.98 -1.70
CA LEU A 119 2.91 19.99 -2.12
C LEU A 119 3.51 20.98 -3.13
N GLU A 120 4.76 21.38 -2.94
CA GLU A 120 5.49 22.21 -3.92
C GLU A 120 5.67 21.45 -5.24
N TYR A 121 6.08 20.18 -5.18
CA TYR A 121 6.20 19.33 -6.37
C TYR A 121 4.86 19.17 -7.12
N LEU A 122 3.75 19.03 -6.41
CA LEU A 122 2.40 18.90 -6.96
C LEU A 122 1.91 20.21 -7.64
N LYS A 123 2.38 21.36 -7.17
CA LYS A 123 2.06 22.69 -7.74
C LYS A 123 2.89 23.06 -8.98
N GLN A 124 4.00 22.36 -9.22
CA GLN A 124 4.83 22.50 -10.42
C GLN A 124 4.24 21.74 -11.64
N ALA A 125 2.93 21.52 -11.67
CA ALA A 125 2.18 20.84 -12.74
C ALA A 125 1.22 21.84 -13.36
#